data_AF-A0A9W8BEY9-F1
#
_entry.id   AF-A0A9W8BEY9-F1
#
_cell.length_a   1.000
_cell.length_b   1.000
_cell.length_c   1.000
_cell.angle_alpha   90.00
_cell.angle_beta   90.00
_cell.angle_gamma   90.00
#
_symmetry.space_group_name_H-M   'P 1'
#
loop_
_entity.id
_entity.type
_entity.pdbx_description
1 polymer ?
#
loop_
_entity_poly.entity_id
_entity_poly.type
_entity_poly.pdbx_seq_one_letter_code
_entity_poly.pdbx_strand_id
1 'polypeptide(L)'
;MNRQTEHVVARVSSKHDLRGWVKGSDKDIGGFSSVWLDVTRAGHARFHGYISQTLPEDRRFKRSGYAMVRTCDPQANILNTGCWDSSLFRYLALRVKADRRKYFVNLKSDTLINTDIYQHLLPVRTPGRWETVVIPFNMFTLTSNGVIVASQPSMASTQMETVGLSISDRQEGPFSLEFAWIKAFNSHRTFGECLRLPYTADLVWKTDFARLGKDL
;
A
#
# COMPACT_ATOMS: atom_id res chain seq x y z
N MET A 1 -15.22 26.90 -3.05
CA MET A 1 -13.98 26.15 -3.34
C MET A 1 -14.30 24.67 -3.22
N ASN A 2 -14.39 23.96 -4.35
CA ASN A 2 -14.83 22.56 -4.39
C ASN A 2 -13.75 21.69 -3.72
N ARG A 3 -13.99 21.22 -2.48
CA ARG A 3 -12.97 20.49 -1.70
C ARG A 3 -12.95 19.03 -2.13
N GLN A 4 -11.82 18.56 -2.64
CA GLN A 4 -11.62 17.17 -3.00
C GLN A 4 -11.62 16.29 -1.74
N THR A 5 -12.66 15.48 -1.56
CA THR A 5 -12.82 14.59 -0.39
C THR A 5 -12.12 13.25 -0.56
N GLU A 6 -11.82 12.87 -1.81
CA GLU A 6 -11.12 11.65 -2.17
C GLU A 6 -10.12 11.88 -3.31
N HIS A 7 -9.03 11.13 -3.27
CA HIS A 7 -8.06 11.00 -4.35
C HIS A 7 -7.95 9.52 -4.72
N VAL A 8 -8.24 9.19 -5.98
CA VAL A 8 -8.13 7.82 -6.49
C VAL A 8 -6.69 7.58 -6.92
N VAL A 9 -5.96 6.80 -6.12
CA VAL A 9 -4.58 6.41 -6.41
C VAL A 9 -4.55 5.40 -7.55
N ALA A 10 -5.44 4.41 -7.48
CA ALA A 10 -5.58 3.40 -8.51
C ALA A 10 -7.00 2.84 -8.54
N ARG A 11 -7.50 2.56 -9.74
CA ARG A 11 -8.71 1.77 -9.97
C ARG A 11 -8.44 0.88 -11.16
N VAL A 12 -8.70 -0.41 -11.02
CA VAL A 12 -8.43 -1.39 -12.06
C VAL A 12 -9.74 -2.00 -12.51
N SER A 13 -9.98 -1.91 -13.81
CA SER A 13 -11.13 -2.46 -14.53
C SER A 13 -10.70 -3.18 -15.81
N SER A 14 -9.56 -2.77 -16.37
CA SER A 14 -9.02 -3.28 -17.62
C SER A 14 -7.50 -3.44 -17.55
N LYS A 15 -6.92 -4.20 -18.50
CA LYS A 15 -5.46 -4.36 -18.60
C LYS A 15 -4.73 -3.04 -18.82
N HIS A 16 -5.39 -2.05 -19.39
CA HIS A 16 -4.82 -0.72 -19.61
C HIS A 16 -4.52 -0.01 -18.28
N ASP A 17 -5.34 -0.22 -17.25
CA ASP A 17 -5.18 0.40 -15.93
C ASP A 17 -3.94 -0.11 -15.17
N LEU A 18 -3.42 -1.27 -15.59
CA LEU A 18 -2.17 -1.83 -15.08
C LEU A 18 -0.94 -1.40 -15.88
N ARG A 19 -1.10 -0.61 -16.95
CA ARG A 19 0.03 -0.08 -17.72
C ARG A 19 0.88 0.82 -16.82
N GLY A 20 2.18 0.58 -16.78
CA GLY A 20 3.13 1.33 -15.96
C GLY A 20 3.32 0.76 -14.55
N TRP A 21 2.49 -0.18 -14.09
CA TRP A 21 2.76 -0.84 -12.82
C TRP A 21 4.09 -1.59 -12.86
N VAL A 22 4.88 -1.42 -11.81
CA VAL A 22 6.17 -2.08 -11.65
C VAL A 22 5.99 -3.32 -10.79
N LYS A 23 6.58 -4.43 -11.22
CA LYS A 23 6.63 -5.69 -10.48
C LYS A 23 8.09 -5.94 -10.08
N GLY A 24 8.32 -6.52 -8.90
CA GLY A 24 9.64 -6.89 -8.45
C GLY A 24 9.59 -8.10 -7.52
N SER A 25 10.68 -8.87 -7.47
CA SER A 25 10.81 -10.03 -6.58
C SER A 25 12.28 -10.28 -6.25
N ASP A 26 12.56 -11.17 -5.29
CA ASP A 26 13.94 -11.58 -5.01
C ASP A 26 14.68 -12.16 -6.23
N LYS A 27 13.96 -12.57 -7.28
CA LYS A 27 14.55 -13.01 -8.54
C LYS A 27 15.44 -11.94 -9.19
N ASP A 28 15.14 -10.66 -8.95
CA ASP A 28 15.93 -9.54 -9.46
C ASP A 28 17.34 -9.49 -8.86
N ILE A 29 17.54 -10.18 -7.73
CA ILE A 29 18.82 -10.31 -7.01
C ILE A 29 19.30 -11.77 -6.93
N GLY A 30 18.77 -12.66 -7.79
CA GLY A 30 19.19 -14.06 -7.88
C GLY A 30 18.35 -15.06 -7.06
N GLY A 31 17.26 -14.62 -6.45
CA GLY A 31 16.28 -15.47 -5.77
C GLY A 31 15.40 -16.28 -6.73
N PHE A 32 14.46 -17.03 -6.15
CA PHE A 32 13.64 -18.01 -6.88
C PHE A 32 12.13 -17.73 -6.78
N SER A 33 11.73 -16.59 -6.22
CA SER A 33 10.32 -16.18 -6.20
C SER A 33 9.84 -15.73 -7.57
N SER A 34 8.53 -15.69 -7.73
CA SER A 34 7.87 -15.27 -8.97
C SER A 34 6.68 -14.36 -8.68
N VAL A 35 6.47 -13.40 -9.59
CA VAL A 35 5.46 -12.36 -9.43
C VAL A 35 4.76 -12.05 -10.75
N TRP A 36 3.44 -11.97 -10.67
CA TRP A 36 2.55 -11.55 -11.76
C TRP A 36 1.52 -10.55 -11.27
N LEU A 37 1.10 -9.68 -12.19
CA LEU A 37 0.06 -8.69 -11.97
C LEU A 37 -0.82 -8.67 -13.22
N ASP A 38 -2.02 -9.23 -13.09
CA ASP A 38 -2.96 -9.42 -14.21
C ASP A 38 -4.34 -8.90 -13.86
N VAL A 39 -5.21 -8.77 -14.86
CA VAL A 39 -6.63 -8.44 -14.64
C VAL A 39 -7.46 -9.71 -14.68
N THR A 40 -8.30 -9.91 -13.65
CA THR A 40 -9.25 -11.02 -13.56
C THR A 40 -10.40 -10.83 -14.54
N ARG A 41 -11.16 -11.90 -14.81
CA ARG A 41 -12.37 -11.83 -15.64
C ARG A 41 -13.44 -10.88 -15.08
N ALA A 42 -13.40 -10.62 -13.77
CA ALA A 42 -14.30 -9.68 -13.09
C ALA A 42 -13.84 -8.21 -13.21
N GLY A 43 -12.73 -7.93 -13.90
CA GLY A 43 -12.20 -6.58 -14.03
C GLY A 43 -11.54 -6.07 -12.75
N HIS A 44 -10.74 -6.91 -12.08
CA HIS A 44 -9.96 -6.52 -10.91
C HIS A 44 -8.49 -6.87 -11.09
N ALA A 45 -7.59 -6.17 -10.42
CA ALA A 45 -6.18 -6.55 -10.40
C ALA A 45 -5.98 -7.80 -9.55
N ARG A 46 -5.07 -8.67 -9.99
CA ARG A 46 -4.61 -9.84 -9.24
C ARG A 46 -3.09 -9.81 -9.17
N PHE A 47 -2.58 -9.58 -7.97
CA PHE A 47 -1.19 -9.74 -7.58
C PHE A 47 -0.98 -11.16 -7.07
N HIS A 48 -0.25 -11.99 -7.81
CA HIS A 48 -0.09 -13.41 -7.49
C HIS A 48 1.28 -13.94 -7.89
N GLY A 49 1.63 -15.10 -7.33
CA GLY A 49 2.83 -15.83 -7.71
C GLY A 49 3.23 -16.87 -6.68
N TYR A 50 4.53 -17.12 -6.59
CA TYR A 50 5.10 -18.11 -5.67
C TYR A 50 6.29 -17.51 -4.93
N ILE A 51 6.31 -17.65 -3.60
CA ILE A 51 7.43 -17.27 -2.75
C ILE A 51 8.31 -18.50 -2.51
N SER A 52 9.60 -18.38 -2.81
CA SER A 52 10.61 -19.37 -2.43
C SER A 52 11.48 -18.83 -1.30
N GLN A 53 11.75 -19.65 -0.28
CA GLN A 53 12.67 -19.28 0.80
C GLN A 53 14.11 -19.72 0.53
N THR A 54 14.36 -20.34 -0.63
CA THR A 54 15.69 -20.76 -1.06
C THR A 54 16.59 -19.54 -1.23
N LEU A 55 17.75 -19.58 -0.56
CA LEU A 55 18.78 -18.58 -0.71
C LEU A 55 19.58 -18.82 -1.99
N PRO A 56 19.97 -17.77 -2.72
CA PRO A 56 20.94 -17.87 -3.80
C PRO A 56 22.28 -18.44 -3.29
N GLU A 57 23.09 -19.00 -4.18
CA GLU A 57 24.42 -19.52 -3.82
C GLU A 57 25.35 -18.42 -3.28
N ASP A 58 25.12 -17.15 -3.67
CA ASP A 58 25.87 -16.02 -3.15
C ASP A 58 25.58 -15.79 -1.66
N ARG A 59 26.59 -16.04 -0.83
CA ARG A 59 26.55 -15.94 0.64
C ARG A 59 26.28 -14.53 1.18
N ARG A 60 26.29 -13.50 0.33
CA ARG A 60 25.89 -12.14 0.72
C ARG A 60 24.41 -12.04 1.05
N PHE A 61 23.57 -12.91 0.47
CA PHE A 61 22.13 -12.90 0.72
C PHE A 61 21.79 -13.66 2.00
N LYS A 62 21.35 -12.91 3.01
CA LYS A 62 20.90 -13.47 4.30
C LYS A 62 19.41 -13.79 4.33
N ARG A 63 18.65 -13.28 3.35
CA ARG A 63 17.19 -13.40 3.26
C ARG A 63 16.77 -13.45 1.79
N SER A 64 15.76 -14.27 1.52
CA SER A 64 15.07 -14.42 0.24
C SER A 64 13.56 -14.54 0.53
N GLY A 65 12.74 -14.57 -0.50
CA GLY A 65 11.30 -14.77 -0.40
C GLY A 65 10.52 -13.45 -0.29
N TYR A 66 10.61 -12.61 -1.32
CA TYR A 66 9.72 -11.45 -1.46
C TYR A 66 9.19 -11.27 -2.88
N ALA A 67 8.00 -10.68 -2.96
CA ALA A 67 7.42 -10.17 -4.19
C ALA A 67 6.69 -8.86 -3.91
N MET A 68 6.64 -7.98 -4.90
CA MET A 68 5.97 -6.69 -4.80
C MET A 68 5.42 -6.19 -6.13
N VAL A 69 4.42 -5.32 -6.03
CA VAL A 69 3.88 -4.53 -7.12
C VAL A 69 3.67 -3.10 -6.64
N ARG A 70 3.87 -2.11 -7.51
CA ARG A 70 3.61 -0.70 -7.19
C ARG A 70 3.13 0.08 -8.41
N THR A 71 2.44 1.19 -8.17
CA THR A 71 2.18 2.19 -9.21
C THR A 71 3.49 2.68 -9.82
N CYS A 72 3.44 3.16 -11.08
CA CYS A 72 4.61 3.80 -11.67
C CYS A 72 5.02 5.02 -10.87
N ASP A 73 6.31 5.32 -10.90
CA ASP A 73 6.80 6.63 -10.51
C ASP A 73 6.11 7.66 -11.42
N PRO A 74 5.46 8.67 -10.84
CA PRO A 74 4.85 9.69 -11.63
C PRO A 74 5.89 10.37 -12.51
N GLN A 75 5.67 10.41 -13.83
CA GLN A 75 6.61 11.09 -14.72
C GLN A 75 6.56 12.58 -14.44
N ALA A 76 7.62 13.09 -13.82
CA ALA A 76 7.80 14.52 -13.64
C ALA A 76 7.92 15.19 -15.02
N ASN A 77 7.15 16.24 -15.22
CA ASN A 77 7.21 17.13 -16.37
C ASN A 77 7.24 18.58 -15.88
N ILE A 78 7.48 19.53 -16.79
CA ILE A 78 7.77 20.94 -16.44
C ILE A 78 6.70 21.57 -15.53
N LEU A 79 5.48 21.04 -15.54
CA LEU A 79 4.33 21.55 -14.79
C LEU A 79 3.93 20.69 -13.57
N ASN A 80 4.51 19.51 -13.39
CA ASN A 80 4.13 18.59 -12.33
C ASN A 80 5.34 17.75 -11.90
N THR A 81 5.69 17.76 -10.62
CA THR A 81 6.68 16.84 -10.03
C THR A 81 6.21 15.39 -10.05
N GLY A 82 4.96 15.16 -10.45
CA GLY A 82 4.32 13.87 -10.58
C GLY A 82 3.84 13.31 -9.22
N CYS A 83 4.47 13.69 -8.12
CA CYS A 83 4.02 13.34 -6.78
C CYS A 83 2.62 13.91 -6.47
N TRP A 84 1.90 13.26 -5.57
CA TRP A 84 0.62 13.78 -5.06
C TRP A 84 0.71 14.08 -3.56
N ASP A 85 -0.08 15.07 -3.13
CA ASP A 85 -0.11 15.51 -1.74
C ASP A 85 -1.08 14.66 -0.91
N SER A 86 -0.52 13.67 -0.21
CA SER A 86 -1.24 12.82 0.73
C SER A 86 -1.57 13.52 2.06
N SER A 87 -0.94 14.66 2.38
CA SER A 87 -1.22 15.42 3.61
C SER A 87 -2.66 15.94 3.66
N LEU A 88 -3.31 16.04 2.49
CA LEU A 88 -4.71 16.42 2.33
C LEU A 88 -5.68 15.34 2.81
N PHE A 89 -5.22 14.12 3.06
CA PHE A 89 -6.06 12.97 3.39
C PHE A 89 -5.63 12.29 4.68
N ARG A 90 -6.61 11.81 5.46
CA ARG A 90 -6.33 11.11 6.72
C ARG A 90 -6.06 9.62 6.52
N TYR A 91 -6.72 9.01 5.54
CA TYR A 91 -6.81 7.56 5.40
C TYR A 91 -6.46 7.11 4.00
N LEU A 92 -5.81 5.95 3.91
CA LEU A 92 -5.70 5.14 2.72
C LEU A 92 -6.70 3.98 2.82
N ALA A 93 -7.52 3.80 1.80
CA ALA A 93 -8.45 2.69 1.68
C ALA A 93 -8.12 1.81 0.47
N LEU A 94 -8.25 0.50 0.67
CA LEU A 94 -8.06 -0.50 -0.37
C LEU A 94 -9.23 -1.47 -0.36
N ARG A 95 -9.82 -1.72 -1.53
CA ARG A 95 -10.82 -2.78 -1.74
C ARG A 95 -10.08 -4.03 -2.20
N VAL A 96 -10.03 -5.04 -1.35
CA VAL A 96 -9.15 -6.21 -1.54
C VAL A 96 -9.87 -7.52 -1.27
N LYS A 97 -9.35 -8.61 -1.84
CA LYS A 97 -9.68 -10.00 -1.52
C LYS A 97 -8.36 -10.77 -1.47
N ALA A 98 -7.92 -11.09 -0.26
CA ALA A 98 -6.67 -11.82 -0.05
C ALA A 98 -6.92 -13.29 0.26
N ASP A 99 -5.90 -14.12 0.06
CA ASP A 99 -5.82 -15.44 0.65
C ASP A 99 -5.47 -15.36 2.16
N ARG A 100 -4.83 -16.40 2.72
CA ARG A 100 -4.43 -16.44 4.13
C ARG A 100 -3.00 -15.93 4.37
N ARG A 101 -2.33 -15.38 3.35
CA ARG A 101 -0.96 -14.86 3.45
C ARG A 101 -0.96 -13.46 4.05
N LYS A 102 0.22 -13.02 4.53
CA LYS A 102 0.39 -11.69 5.10
C LYS A 102 0.97 -10.73 4.07
N TYR A 103 0.18 -9.76 3.68
CA TYR A 103 0.57 -8.72 2.73
C TYR A 103 0.89 -7.41 3.45
N PHE A 104 1.72 -6.59 2.83
CA PHE A 104 2.04 -5.24 3.27
C PHE A 104 1.58 -4.22 2.23
N VAL A 105 1.15 -3.07 2.70
CA VAL A 105 0.97 -1.86 1.90
C VAL A 105 2.24 -1.03 2.05
N ASN A 106 2.80 -0.60 0.93
CA ASN A 106 4.03 0.18 0.86
C ASN A 106 3.72 1.56 0.29
N LEU A 107 4.24 2.59 0.94
CA LEU A 107 4.19 3.98 0.50
C LEU A 107 5.62 4.48 0.31
N LYS A 108 5.92 4.95 -0.90
CA LYS A 108 7.17 5.63 -1.19
C LYS A 108 6.87 7.12 -1.31
N SER A 109 7.56 7.92 -0.50
CA SER A 109 7.60 9.37 -0.62
C SER A 109 9.01 9.82 -1.01
N ASP A 110 9.13 11.06 -1.49
CA ASP A 110 10.43 11.70 -1.69
C ASP A 110 11.14 11.79 -0.33
N THR A 111 12.19 10.99 -0.17
CA THR A 111 12.98 10.86 1.05
C THR A 111 14.45 10.89 0.66
N LEU A 112 15.30 11.47 1.51
CA LEU A 112 16.75 11.55 1.28
C LEU A 112 17.41 10.19 0.98
N ILE A 113 16.86 9.11 1.54
CA ILE A 113 17.34 7.74 1.33
C ILE A 113 16.39 7.02 0.36
N ASN A 114 16.91 6.60 -0.80
CA ASN A 114 16.09 5.94 -1.82
C ASN A 114 15.48 4.60 -1.35
N THR A 115 16.11 3.94 -0.37
CA THR A 115 15.63 2.65 0.17
C THR A 115 14.55 2.79 1.24
N ASP A 116 14.21 4.02 1.63
CA ASP A 116 13.20 4.30 2.65
C ASP A 116 11.79 4.09 2.10
N ILE A 117 11.00 3.29 2.81
CA ILE A 117 9.62 2.94 2.46
C ILE A 117 8.80 2.93 3.75
N TYR A 118 7.63 3.55 3.71
CA TYR A 118 6.65 3.46 4.78
C TYR A 118 5.78 2.22 4.56
N GLN A 119 5.75 1.31 5.54
CA GLN A 119 5.08 0.02 5.42
C GLN A 119 4.03 -0.18 6.51
N HIS A 120 2.93 -0.82 6.15
CA HIS A 120 1.92 -1.27 7.11
C HIS A 120 1.41 -2.65 6.70
N LEU A 121 1.18 -3.54 7.67
CA LEU A 121 0.53 -4.84 7.40
C LEU A 121 -0.87 -4.59 6.84
N LEU A 122 -1.33 -5.33 5.83
CA LEU A 122 -2.70 -5.23 5.33
C LEU A 122 -3.64 -6.06 6.25
N PRO A 123 -4.48 -5.44 7.12
CA PRO A 123 -5.30 -6.19 8.08
C PRO A 123 -6.57 -6.76 7.43
N VAL A 124 -6.41 -7.83 6.65
CA VAL A 124 -7.52 -8.60 6.07
C VAL A 124 -8.13 -9.51 7.15
N ARG A 125 -9.44 -9.42 7.37
CA ARG A 125 -10.16 -10.22 8.37
C ARG A 125 -10.94 -11.38 7.78
N THR A 126 -11.23 -11.33 6.49
CA THR A 126 -12.09 -12.28 5.79
C THR A 126 -11.41 -12.87 4.55
N PRO A 127 -10.42 -13.78 4.73
CA PRO A 127 -9.75 -14.45 3.63
C PRO A 127 -10.74 -15.05 2.61
N GLY A 128 -10.47 -14.83 1.33
CA GLY A 128 -11.29 -15.29 0.20
C GLY A 128 -12.54 -14.45 -0.07
N ARG A 129 -12.85 -13.45 0.77
CA ARG A 129 -13.96 -12.52 0.56
C ARG A 129 -13.42 -11.13 0.28
N TRP A 130 -14.20 -10.35 -0.46
CA TRP A 130 -13.88 -8.96 -0.69
C TRP A 130 -14.20 -8.14 0.57
N GLU A 131 -13.21 -7.40 1.08
CA GLU A 131 -13.39 -6.40 2.15
C GLU A 131 -12.74 -5.05 1.79
N THR A 132 -13.15 -3.99 2.47
CA THR A 132 -12.53 -2.67 2.34
C THR A 132 -11.70 -2.42 3.59
N VAL A 133 -10.40 -2.29 3.41
CA VAL A 133 -9.43 -2.05 4.47
C VAL A 133 -9.10 -0.56 4.49
N VAL A 134 -9.14 0.05 5.67
CA VAL A 134 -8.84 1.47 5.88
C VAL A 134 -7.67 1.59 6.85
N ILE A 135 -6.61 2.28 6.43
CA ILE A 135 -5.36 2.45 7.18
C ILE A 135 -5.09 3.95 7.31
N PRO A 136 -4.98 4.50 8.53
CA PRO A 136 -4.51 5.87 8.73
C PRO A 136 -3.06 6.03 8.24
N PHE A 137 -2.73 7.14 7.57
CA PHE A 137 -1.36 7.36 7.09
C PHE A 137 -0.33 7.37 8.22
N ASN A 138 -0.70 7.86 9.40
CA ASN A 138 0.18 7.92 10.57
C ASN A 138 0.44 6.57 11.25
N MET A 139 -0.14 5.47 10.75
CA MET A 139 0.15 4.12 11.24
C MET A 139 1.28 3.43 10.46
N PHE A 140 1.68 3.96 9.30
CA PHE A 140 2.76 3.36 8.52
C PHE A 140 4.11 3.55 9.22
N THR A 141 4.91 2.48 9.24
CA THR A 141 6.23 2.46 9.86
C THR A 141 7.32 2.59 8.79
N LEU A 142 8.27 3.50 9.00
CA LEU A 142 9.42 3.68 8.14
C LEU A 142 10.38 2.48 8.24
N THR A 143 10.68 1.89 7.09
CA THR A 143 11.70 0.85 6.94
C THR A 143 12.72 1.25 5.88
N SER A 144 13.95 0.80 6.05
CA SER A 144 15.04 0.96 5.07
C SER A 144 15.71 -0.38 4.86
N ASN A 145 15.85 -0.82 3.60
CA ASN A 145 16.36 -2.16 3.25
C ASN A 145 15.64 -3.30 4.01
N GLY A 146 14.33 -3.14 4.25
CA GLY A 146 13.52 -4.13 4.98
C GLY A 146 13.79 -4.20 6.48
N VAL A 147 14.48 -3.20 7.05
CA VAL A 147 14.73 -3.06 8.49
C VAL A 147 13.99 -1.82 9.01
N ILE A 148 13.31 -1.95 10.15
CA ILE A 148 12.61 -0.82 10.79
C ILE A 148 13.66 0.19 11.24
N VAL A 149 13.47 1.45 10.86
CA VAL A 149 14.35 2.54 11.26
C VAL A 149 14.02 2.94 12.71
N ALA A 150 15.03 3.13 13.55
CA ALA A 150 14.80 3.50 14.96
C ALA A 150 14.16 4.89 15.09
N SER A 151 14.60 5.84 14.25
CA SER A 151 13.95 7.14 14.10
C SER A 151 12.74 7.00 13.18
N GLN A 152 11.56 7.40 13.66
CA GLN A 152 10.32 7.41 12.90
C GLN A 152 9.88 8.86 12.66
N PRO A 153 10.52 9.58 11.73
CA PRO A 153 10.06 10.92 11.37
C PRO A 153 8.65 10.85 10.79
N SER A 154 7.94 11.98 10.87
CA SER A 154 6.64 12.10 10.18
C SER A 154 6.85 11.93 8.68
N MET A 155 5.94 11.21 8.03
CA MET A 155 5.98 10.96 6.59
C MET A 155 5.98 12.29 5.82
N ALA A 156 6.82 12.40 4.80
CA ALA A 156 6.82 13.52 3.86
C ALA A 156 5.57 13.44 2.97
N SER A 157 4.42 13.71 3.57
CA SER A 157 3.10 13.42 3.02
C SER A 157 2.76 14.28 1.80
N THR A 158 3.47 15.37 1.56
CA THR A 158 3.27 16.28 0.42
C THR A 158 3.84 15.76 -0.90
N GLN A 159 4.78 14.81 -0.87
CA GLN A 159 5.46 14.28 -2.05
C GLN A 159 5.35 12.74 -2.09
N MET A 160 4.11 12.24 -2.18
CA MET A 160 3.89 10.81 -2.33
C MET A 160 4.17 10.39 -3.78
N GLU A 161 5.12 9.47 -3.95
CA GLU A 161 5.55 8.96 -5.25
C GLU A 161 4.71 7.75 -5.64
N THR A 162 4.76 6.67 -4.84
CA THR A 162 4.13 5.41 -5.21
C THR A 162 3.42 4.71 -4.07
N VAL A 163 2.38 3.96 -4.44
CA VAL A 163 1.67 3.05 -3.55
C VAL A 163 1.79 1.64 -4.10
N GLY A 164 2.14 0.70 -3.24
CA GLY A 164 2.38 -0.67 -3.62
C GLY A 164 1.88 -1.70 -2.62
N LEU A 165 1.90 -2.94 -3.05
CA LEU A 165 1.57 -4.12 -2.28
C LEU A 165 2.77 -5.06 -2.31
N SER A 166 3.10 -5.69 -1.20
CA SER A 166 4.16 -6.69 -1.15
C SER A 166 3.81 -7.86 -0.24
N ILE A 167 4.58 -8.93 -0.38
CA ILE A 167 4.57 -10.10 0.48
C ILE A 167 6.02 -10.46 0.81
N SER A 168 6.28 -10.71 2.09
CA SER A 168 7.58 -11.09 2.64
C SER A 168 7.39 -11.85 3.97
N ASP A 169 6.37 -12.72 4.00
CA ASP A 169 5.87 -13.37 5.21
C ASP A 169 6.64 -14.62 5.64
N ARG A 170 7.82 -14.86 5.03
CA ARG A 170 8.75 -15.97 5.31
C ARG A 170 8.13 -17.36 5.19
N GLN A 171 7.05 -17.47 4.43
CA GLN A 171 6.42 -18.75 4.14
C GLN A 171 6.70 -19.09 2.68
N GLU A 172 7.14 -20.31 2.42
CA GLU A 172 7.20 -20.80 1.04
C GLU A 172 5.78 -21.07 0.53
N GLY A 173 5.56 -20.91 -0.78
CA GLY A 173 4.31 -21.32 -1.42
C GLY A 173 3.64 -20.24 -2.26
N PRO A 174 2.47 -20.57 -2.83
CA PRO A 174 1.71 -19.67 -3.67
C PRO A 174 1.06 -18.55 -2.84
N PHE A 175 0.85 -17.41 -3.49
CA PHE A 175 0.11 -16.28 -2.94
C PHE A 175 -0.80 -15.66 -4.00
N SER A 176 -1.94 -15.12 -3.58
CA SER A 176 -2.88 -14.43 -4.45
C SER A 176 -3.69 -13.36 -3.69
N LEU A 177 -3.48 -12.10 -4.08
CA LEU A 177 -4.21 -10.94 -3.60
C LEU A 177 -4.90 -10.26 -4.79
N GLU A 178 -6.22 -10.11 -4.72
CA GLU A 178 -6.98 -9.30 -5.66
C GLU A 178 -7.25 -7.91 -5.06
N PHE A 179 -7.24 -6.86 -5.89
CA PHE A 179 -7.66 -5.52 -5.51
C PHE A 179 -8.43 -4.82 -6.63
N ALA A 180 -9.46 -4.06 -6.26
CA ALA A 180 -10.28 -3.32 -7.21
C ALA A 180 -9.84 -1.85 -7.32
N TRP A 181 -9.52 -1.24 -6.18
CA TRP A 181 -9.09 0.15 -6.11
C TRP A 181 -8.29 0.45 -4.84
N ILE A 182 -7.53 1.54 -4.92
CA ILE A 182 -6.78 2.17 -3.83
C ILE A 182 -7.14 3.66 -3.87
N LYS A 183 -7.53 4.22 -2.72
CA LYS A 183 -7.94 5.63 -2.61
C LYS A 183 -7.42 6.24 -1.33
N ALA A 184 -7.08 7.52 -1.38
CA ALA A 184 -6.91 8.35 -0.20
C ALA A 184 -8.19 9.15 0.05
N PHE A 185 -8.63 9.28 1.29
CA PHE A 185 -9.86 10.01 1.59
C PHE A 185 -9.86 10.60 3.00
N ASN A 186 -10.80 11.51 3.22
CA ASN A 186 -11.18 11.99 4.53
C ASN A 186 -12.56 11.48 4.91
N SER A 187 -12.75 11.11 6.17
CA SER A 187 -14.09 10.98 6.74
C SER A 187 -14.77 12.35 6.83
N HIS A 188 -16.08 12.35 7.09
CA HIS A 188 -16.83 13.59 7.35
C HIS A 188 -16.25 14.44 8.52
N ARG A 189 -15.45 13.82 9.41
CA ARG A 189 -14.85 14.45 10.61
C ARG A 189 -13.34 14.70 10.53
N THR A 190 -12.70 14.38 9.41
CA THR A 190 -11.23 14.52 9.28
C THR A 190 -10.88 15.44 8.12
N PHE A 191 -9.74 16.11 8.23
CA PHE A 191 -9.14 16.84 7.12
C PHE A 191 -7.63 16.74 7.23
N GLY A 192 -7.04 15.88 6.39
CA GLY A 192 -5.61 15.60 6.48
C GLY A 192 -5.23 15.06 7.84
N GLU A 193 -4.20 15.64 8.45
CA GLU A 193 -3.78 15.29 9.81
C GLU A 193 -4.67 15.89 10.91
N CYS A 194 -5.51 16.89 10.60
CA CYS A 194 -6.36 17.59 11.57
C CYS A 194 -7.75 16.94 11.75
N LEU A 195 -8.26 16.99 12.99
CA LEU A 195 -9.67 16.72 13.31
C LEU A 195 -10.52 17.95 12.93
N ARG A 196 -11.70 17.75 12.35
CA ARG A 196 -12.59 18.86 11.91
C ARG A 196 -13.30 19.62 13.06
N LEU A 197 -13.09 19.29 14.34
CA LEU A 197 -13.71 19.99 15.47
C LEU A 197 -12.72 20.15 16.64
N PRO A 198 -12.81 21.22 17.45
CA PRO A 198 -12.05 21.33 18.67
C PRO A 198 -12.43 20.19 19.62
N TYR A 199 -11.40 19.57 20.18
CA TYR A 199 -11.47 18.49 21.16
C TYR A 199 -12.38 18.90 22.34
N THR A 200 -13.55 18.26 22.46
CA THR A 200 -14.32 18.26 23.71
C THR A 200 -14.01 16.95 24.42
N ALA A 201 -13.66 17.04 25.71
CA ALA A 201 -12.93 16.05 26.48
C ALA A 201 -13.66 14.71 26.74
N ASP A 202 -14.82 14.48 26.15
CA ASP A 202 -15.72 13.36 26.51
C ASP A 202 -15.67 12.17 25.54
N LEU A 203 -14.85 12.21 24.50
CA LEU A 203 -14.76 11.14 23.48
C LEU A 203 -13.58 10.20 23.75
N VAL A 204 -13.78 9.32 24.73
CA VAL A 204 -12.92 8.17 25.00
C VAL A 204 -12.92 7.23 23.78
N TRP A 205 -11.72 6.82 23.35
CA TRP A 205 -11.44 5.88 22.28
C TRP A 205 -12.15 4.52 22.46
N LYS A 206 -13.41 4.42 22.01
CA LYS A 206 -14.07 3.13 21.78
C LYS A 206 -14.83 3.15 20.46
N THR A 207 -14.26 2.43 19.49
CA THR A 207 -14.97 1.72 18.42
C THR A 207 -16.00 2.49 17.59
N ASP A 208 -15.56 3.38 16.70
CA ASP A 208 -16.43 3.96 15.64
C ASP A 208 -16.27 3.26 14.28
N PHE A 209 -15.48 2.18 14.19
CA PHE A 209 -15.30 1.40 12.95
C PHE A 209 -16.58 0.70 12.47
N ALA A 210 -17.58 0.50 13.34
CA ALA A 210 -18.86 -0.12 12.96
C ALA A 210 -19.75 0.79 12.10
N ARG A 211 -19.48 2.10 12.04
CA ARG A 211 -20.30 3.08 11.30
C ARG A 211 -19.77 3.45 9.91
N LEU A 212 -18.55 3.03 9.55
CA LEU A 212 -17.97 3.28 8.23
C LEU A 212 -18.46 2.32 7.13
N GLY A 213 -19.41 1.43 7.44
CA GLY A 213 -19.75 0.27 6.62
C GLY A 213 -21.02 0.36 5.77
N LYS A 214 -21.58 1.54 5.46
CA LYS A 214 -22.78 1.60 4.61
C LYS A 214 -22.70 2.47 3.35
N ASP A 215 -21.76 3.40 3.24
CA ASP A 215 -21.72 4.33 2.09
C ASP A 215 -20.30 4.49 1.47
N LEU A 216 -19.48 3.43 1.46
CA LEU A 216 -18.17 3.38 0.78
C LEU A 216 -18.13 2.34 -0.35
#